data_AF-A0A7K4G3L1-F1
#
_entry.id   AF-A0A7K4G3L1-F1
#
_cell.length_a   1.000
_cell.length_b   1.000
_cell.length_c   1.000
_cell.angle_alpha   90.00
_cell.angle_beta   90.00
_cell.angle_gamma   90.00
#
_symmetry.space_group_name_H-M   'P 1'
#
loop_
_entity.id
_entity.type
_entity.pdbx_description
1 polymer ?
#
loop_
_entity_poly.entity_id
_entity_poly.type
_entity_poly.pdbx_seq_one_letter_code
_entity_poly.pdbx_strand_id
1 'polypeptide(L)' 'AYGLAKMYSDVCSNIVVDTKDRLLVKKIQSLDMKVYETKITMNNKLAEDALANFILKQIHV' A
#
# COMPACT_ATOMS: atom_id res chain seq x y z
N ALA A 1 4.12 -1.73 8.65
CA ALA A 1 4.30 -0.88 7.45
C ALA A 1 5.46 0.15 7.49
N TYR A 2 5.61 0.99 8.52
CA TYR A 2 6.44 2.22 8.44
C TYR A 2 7.93 2.04 8.07
N GLY A 3 8.62 1.02 8.60
CA GLY A 3 10.05 0.82 8.35
C GLY A 3 10.38 0.57 6.87
N LEU A 4 9.55 -0.24 6.19
CA LEU A 4 9.69 -0.47 4.75
C LEU A 4 9.35 0.78 3.95
N ALA A 5 8.32 1.52 4.34
CA ALA A 5 7.98 2.77 3.68
C ALA A 5 9.12 3.78 3.73
N LYS A 6 9.81 3.89 4.87
CA LYS A 6 10.99 4.73 5.03
C LYS A 6 12.20 4.24 4.24
N MET A 7 12.37 2.93 4.07
CA MET A 7 13.46 2.37 3.27
C MET A 7 13.29 2.68 1.78
N TYR A 8 12.05 2.69 1.30
CA TYR A 8 11.72 2.92 -0.10
C TYR A 8 11.21 4.34 -0.40
N SER A 9 11.25 5.26 0.56
CA SER A 9 10.69 6.61 0.40
C SER A 9 11.35 7.40 -0.72
N ASP A 10 12.63 7.13 -0.98
CA ASP A 10 13.39 7.88 -1.98
C ASP A 10 13.14 7.38 -3.42
N VAL A 11 12.47 6.23 -3.59
CA VAL A 11 12.29 5.56 -4.89
C VAL A 11 10.81 5.34 -5.24
N CYS A 12 9.96 5.09 -4.24
CA CYS A 12 8.57 4.75 -4.45
C CYS A 12 7.66 5.94 -4.14
N SER A 13 6.81 6.33 -5.11
CA SER A 13 5.79 7.37 -4.90
C SER A 13 4.50 6.85 -4.29
N ASN A 14 4.24 5.54 -4.38
CA ASN A 14 3.02 4.89 -3.94
C ASN A 14 3.35 3.68 -3.05
N ILE A 15 2.55 3.47 -2.00
CA ILE A 15 2.66 2.30 -1.14
C ILE A 15 1.28 1.78 -0.74
N VAL A 16 1.13 0.47 -0.76
CA VAL A 16 -0.09 -0.22 -0.35
C VAL A 16 0.16 -0.85 1.02
N VAL A 17 -0.71 -0.56 1.98
CA VAL A 17 -0.61 -1.08 3.34
C VAL A 17 -1.88 -1.82 3.72
N ASP A 18 -1.76 -2.76 4.64
CA ASP A 18 -2.93 -3.44 5.20
C ASP A 18 -3.79 -2.44 5.96
N THR A 19 -5.12 -2.59 5.87
CA THR A 19 -6.10 -1.91 6.73
C THR A 19 -5.79 -1.98 8.24
N LYS A 20 -5.07 -3.01 8.71
CA LYS A 20 -4.61 -3.11 10.11
C LYS A 20 -3.57 -2.05 10.48
N ASP A 21 -2.77 -1.60 9.51
CA ASP A 21 -1.69 -0.62 9.70
C ASP A 21 -2.17 0.83 9.53
N ARG A 22 -3.49 1.08 9.53
CA ARG A 22 -4.10 2.40 9.31
C ARG A 22 -3.56 3.50 10.23
N LEU A 23 -3.18 3.17 11.46
CA LEU A 23 -2.60 4.13 12.41
C LEU A 23 -1.23 4.67 11.95
N LEU A 24 -0.52 3.92 11.12
CA LEU A 24 0.79 4.29 10.58
C LEU A 24 0.69 5.05 9.26
N VAL A 25 -0.49 5.08 8.61
CA VAL A 25 -0.72 5.73 7.30
C VAL A 25 -0.31 7.20 7.33
N LYS A 26 -0.76 7.96 8.34
CA LYS A 26 -0.42 9.38 8.48
C LYS A 26 1.10 9.61 8.60
N LYS A 27 1.80 8.68 9.24
CA LYS A 27 3.26 8.75 9.42
C LYS A 27 4.01 8.39 8.13
N ILE A 28 3.41 7.59 7.25
CA ILE A 28 3.98 7.27 5.95
C ILE A 28 3.66 8.38 4.94
N GLN A 29 2.48 8.99 5.02
CA GLN A 29 2.13 10.16 4.21
C GLN A 29 3.04 11.36 4.47
N SER A 30 3.60 11.50 5.69
CA SER A 30 4.61 12.53 5.96
C SER A 30 5.97 12.28 5.28
N LEU A 31 6.17 11.12 4.65
CA LEU A 31 7.32 10.82 3.81
C LEU A 31 7.07 11.20 2.33
N ASP A 32 6.01 11.98 2.04
CA ASP A 32 5.60 12.40 0.70
C ASP A 32 5.22 11.24 -0.24
N MET A 33 4.74 10.15 0.33
CA MET A 33 4.24 8.98 -0.41
C MET A 33 2.71 8.92 -0.40
N LYS A 34 2.12 8.49 -1.52
CA LYS A 34 0.68 8.15 -1.57
C LYS A 34 0.46 6.77 -0.94
N VAL A 35 -0.34 6.75 0.11
CA VAL A 35 -0.64 5.52 0.86
C VAL A 35 -2.04 5.06 0.54
N TYR A 36 -2.16 3.81 0.10
CA TYR A 36 -3.42 3.15 -0.18
C TYR A 36 -3.66 2.04 0.83
N GLU A 37 -4.86 2.01 1.40
CA GLU A 37 -5.25 1.01 2.39
C GLU A 37 -6.11 -0.06 1.72
N THR A 38 -5.65 -1.32 1.76
CA THR A 38 -6.45 -2.46 1.28
C THR A 38 -6.06 -3.73 2.03
N LYS A 39 -6.87 -4.78 1.94
CA LYS A 39 -6.46 -6.09 2.49
C LYS A 39 -5.42 -6.69 1.55
N ILE A 40 -4.17 -6.76 2.00
CA ILE A 40 -3.05 -7.30 1.22
C ILE A 40 -2.90 -8.82 1.37
N THR A 41 -3.67 -9.46 2.26
CA THR A 41 -3.56 -10.90 2.50
C THR A 41 -4.11 -11.71 1.33
N MET A 42 -3.22 -12.40 0.62
CA MET A 42 -3.54 -13.26 -0.53
C MET A 42 -3.77 -14.70 -0.06
N ASN A 43 -4.90 -14.97 0.59
CA ASN A 43 -5.25 -16.31 1.08
C ASN A 43 -5.75 -17.26 -0.03
N ASN A 44 -6.18 -16.71 -1.16
CA ASN A 44 -6.69 -17.46 -2.30
C ASN A 44 -6.50 -16.65 -3.60
N LYS A 45 -6.64 -17.30 -4.76
CA LYS A 45 -6.53 -16.64 -6.08
C LYS A 45 -7.49 -15.46 -6.24
N LEU A 46 -8.70 -15.55 -5.68
CA LEU A 46 -9.66 -14.44 -5.74
C LEU A 46 -9.17 -13.18 -5.02
N ALA A 47 -8.51 -13.34 -3.87
CA ALA A 47 -7.93 -12.23 -3.12
C ALA A 47 -6.70 -11.64 -3.82
N GLU A 48 -5.89 -12.49 -4.46
CA GLU A 48 -4.79 -12.07 -5.32
C GLU A 48 -5.29 -11.25 -6.51
N ASP A 49 -6.27 -11.76 -7.26
CA ASP A 49 -6.87 -11.07 -8.40
C ASP A 49 -7.54 -9.75 -7.99
N ALA A 50 -8.20 -9.72 -6.82
CA ALA A 50 -8.78 -8.50 -6.28
C ALA A 50 -7.71 -7.44 -5.94
N LEU A 51 -6.59 -7.86 -5.35
CA LEU A 51 -5.47 -6.98 -5.02
C LEU A 51 -4.78 -6.46 -6.30
N ALA A 52 -4.55 -7.34 -7.28
CA ALA A 52 -3.97 -6.95 -8.57
C ALA A 52 -4.85 -5.93 -9.30
N ASN A 53 -6.16 -6.16 -9.36
CA ASN A 53 -7.13 -5.22 -9.93
C ASN A 53 -7.15 -3.88 -9.18
N PHE A 54 -7.01 -3.91 -7.85
CA PHE A 54 -6.95 -2.69 -7.04
C PHE A 54 -5.70 -1.87 -7.38
N ILE A 55 -4.53 -2.51 -7.46
CA ILE A 55 -3.28 -1.85 -7.83
C ILE A 55 -3.37 -1.25 -9.24
N LEU A 56 -3.86 -2.01 -10.22
CA LEU A 56 -3.98 -1.55 -11.59
C LEU A 56 -4.95 -0.39 -11.77
N LYS A 57 -6.03 -0.32 -10.97
CA LYS A 57 -7.03 0.74 -11.08
C LYS A 57 -6.74 1.99 -10.25
N GLN A 58 -6.08 1.85 -9.09
CA GLN A 58 -5.86 2.97 -8.17
C GLN A 58 -4.45 3.56 -8.25
N ILE A 59 -3.47 2.79 -8.72
CA ILE A 59 -2.05 3.17 -8.70
C ILE A 59 -1.52 3.41 -10.11
N HIS A 60 -1.99 2.65 -11.09
CA HIS A 60 -1.79 2.96 -12.50
C HIS A 60 -2.89 3.91 -12.98
N VAL A 61 -2.50 5.02 -13.61
CA VAL A 61 -3.39 6.01 -14.25
C VAL A 61 -4.02 5.39 -15.49
#